data_AF-A0AAD5DXY1-F1
#
_entry.id   AF-A0AAD5DXY1-F1
#
_cell.length_a   1.000
_cell.length_b   1.000
_cell.length_c   1.000
_cell.angle_alpha   90.00
_cell.angle_beta   90.00
_cell.angle_gamma   90.00
#
_symmetry.space_group_name_H-M   'P 1'
#
loop_
_entity.id
_entity.type
_entity.pdbx_description
1 polymer ?
#
loop_
_entity_poly.entity_id
_entity_poly.type
_entity_poly.pdbx_seq_one_letter_code
_entity_poly.pdbx_strand_id
1 'polypeptide(L)'
;MQALCSLQAAAAHQVAARAAPRLQRPETCRAGAPVVVRRAATVASRRHRVCKAVAAPERVEATAAAPGKLQQPGKAQDQVTVVYKFGGSSVASAERMMEVADIVCSFPEHLPCVVLSAMGKTTNLLLQCGEEALRTDASNIRSLAPLKAIQDLHRETAQKLRVDHACIEEVEALLKQLEQLLVGISIMQDLTPRAKDSLVSFGERLSTRLFAAFLNAQGIKAKQYDAYAIGVTTNDNFVNAEVNYQLTLPAVKEALTFKPGQERHLPIVTGFLGRGLQTGAITTLGRGGSDLTCTLLGASLGLPEVQVWKDVDGVLTADPRVVSTATPVARLTFEEATELAVFGATVLHPLAMQPAHECNVGVRVKNSYNRTAPGTLITEERAMEDVLVTSVVIKSNVTLVDITSTRMMGQYGFLAKVFDVFARNKISVDVVATSEVSVSLTLDPAKTMWERDLITDELEHLMHDFEGIAEAHYRRGMAIISLICNVQRTSEILERVFRVFGREKINVQMLSQGASKTNIALIVNDEEAKAALRALHQEFFGSC
;
A
#
# COMPACT_ATOMS: atom_id res chain seq x y z
N MET A 1 -12.92 35.02 -60.59
CA MET A 1 -11.93 36.09 -60.36
C MET A 1 -10.56 35.42 -60.21
N GLN A 2 -9.84 35.23 -61.33
CA GLN A 2 -8.63 36.00 -61.72
C GLN A 2 -7.47 35.77 -60.73
N ALA A 3 -6.48 34.91 -60.98
CA ALA A 3 -5.41 34.87 -62.01
C ALA A 3 -4.14 35.68 -61.66
N LEU A 4 -2.97 35.05 -61.95
CA LEU A 4 -1.59 35.59 -62.04
C LEU A 4 -0.85 35.72 -60.68
N CYS A 5 0.47 35.50 -60.53
CA CYS A 5 1.57 35.31 -61.47
C CYS A 5 2.78 34.64 -60.77
N SER A 6 3.57 33.93 -61.56
CA SER A 6 4.91 33.37 -61.29
C SER A 6 6.03 34.42 -61.25
N LEU A 7 7.12 34.20 -60.47
CA LEU A 7 8.53 34.14 -60.94
C LEU A 7 9.59 34.13 -59.80
N GLN A 8 10.44 33.10 -59.85
CA GLN A 8 11.88 33.00 -59.59
C GLN A 8 12.61 33.98 -58.65
N ALA A 9 13.40 33.42 -57.72
CA ALA A 9 14.86 33.67 -57.62
C ALA A 9 15.55 32.62 -56.71
N ALA A 10 16.75 32.20 -57.11
CA ALA A 10 17.61 31.20 -56.49
C ALA A 10 18.78 31.82 -55.72
N ALA A 11 19.25 31.15 -54.65
CA ALA A 11 20.63 31.10 -54.12
C ALA A 11 20.58 30.26 -52.82
N ALA A 12 21.06 29.01 -52.72
CA ALA A 12 22.45 28.50 -52.78
C ALA A 12 23.35 28.90 -51.59
N HIS A 13 24.02 27.87 -51.04
CA HIS A 13 25.02 27.79 -49.94
C HIS A 13 24.48 27.55 -48.52
N GLN A 14 24.99 26.61 -47.71
CA GLN A 14 26.25 25.86 -47.80
C GLN A 14 26.16 24.56 -46.95
N VAL A 15 26.63 23.46 -47.53
CA VAL A 15 26.94 22.19 -46.86
C VAL A 15 28.37 22.30 -46.31
N ALA A 16 28.57 21.92 -45.05
CA ALA A 16 29.90 21.65 -44.51
C ALA A 16 29.90 20.34 -43.72
N ALA A 17 30.50 19.33 -44.33
CA ALA A 17 30.94 18.09 -43.72
C ALA A 17 32.47 18.00 -43.84
N ARG A 18 33.11 17.40 -42.83
CA ARG A 18 34.55 17.03 -42.64
C ARG A 18 35.16 17.78 -41.45
N ALA A 19 36.01 17.21 -40.60
CA ALA A 19 36.55 15.86 -40.43
C ALA A 19 37.25 15.85 -39.05
N ALA A 20 37.33 14.69 -38.40
CA ALA A 20 38.16 14.46 -37.22
C ALA A 20 39.67 14.50 -37.56
N PRO A 21 40.53 14.70 -36.55
CA PRO A 21 41.64 13.74 -36.39
C PRO A 21 41.97 13.35 -34.92
N ARG A 22 42.13 12.04 -34.75
CA ARG A 22 43.17 11.27 -34.02
C ARG A 22 43.77 11.78 -32.70
N LEU A 23 43.46 11.02 -31.64
CA LEU A 23 44.37 10.28 -30.74
C LEU A 23 45.85 10.70 -30.66
N GLN A 24 46.28 11.14 -29.47
CA GLN A 24 47.58 10.81 -28.87
C GLN A 24 47.46 10.67 -27.33
N ARG A 25 48.00 9.55 -26.83
CA ARG A 25 48.46 9.21 -25.46
C ARG A 25 49.75 8.40 -25.69
N PRO A 26 50.57 8.07 -24.66
CA PRO A 26 50.82 8.69 -23.35
C PRO A 26 52.34 8.86 -23.09
N GLU A 27 52.73 9.54 -22.00
CA GLU A 27 54.04 9.29 -21.36
C GLU A 27 53.90 9.04 -19.86
N THR A 28 54.81 8.21 -19.37
CA THR A 28 54.76 7.39 -18.15
C THR A 28 55.89 7.78 -17.18
N CYS A 29 55.84 7.18 -15.97
CA CYS A 29 56.98 6.92 -15.05
C CYS A 29 57.55 8.13 -14.28
N ARG A 30 57.93 8.09 -12.99
CA ARG A 30 58.25 7.09 -11.94
C ARG A 30 58.21 7.84 -10.59
N ALA A 31 57.65 7.32 -9.48
CA ALA A 31 58.15 6.32 -8.50
C ALA A 31 59.21 6.80 -7.47
N GLY A 32 58.93 6.54 -6.17
CA GLY A 32 59.89 6.37 -5.05
C GLY A 32 59.93 7.53 -4.02
N ALA A 33 59.22 7.50 -2.87
CA ALA A 33 59.48 6.79 -1.59
C ALA A 33 60.58 7.44 -0.69
N PRO A 34 60.69 7.08 0.60
CA PRO A 34 59.81 7.27 1.78
C PRO A 34 60.53 8.19 2.82
N VAL A 35 60.08 8.28 4.10
CA VAL A 35 60.92 8.34 5.34
C VAL A 35 60.19 8.87 6.60
N VAL A 36 60.16 7.99 7.62
CA VAL A 36 60.36 8.20 9.08
C VAL A 36 59.20 8.44 10.04
N VAL A 37 59.09 7.41 10.90
CA VAL A 37 58.47 7.30 12.22
C VAL A 37 59.18 8.18 13.25
N ARG A 38 58.44 8.92 14.08
CA ARG A 38 58.89 9.29 15.44
C ARG A 38 57.76 9.16 16.45
N ARG A 39 58.02 8.33 17.47
CA ARG A 39 57.33 8.33 18.77
C ARG A 39 57.72 9.59 19.56
N ALA A 40 56.77 10.19 20.27
CA ALA A 40 57.03 10.95 21.48
C ALA A 40 55.84 10.80 22.44
N ALA A 41 56.15 10.53 23.70
CA ALA A 41 55.21 10.30 24.79
C ALA A 41 54.86 11.60 25.53
N THR A 42 53.68 11.56 26.16
CA THR A 42 53.26 12.26 27.40
C THR A 42 53.47 13.77 27.53
N VAL A 43 52.36 14.53 27.71
CA VAL A 43 52.10 15.35 28.92
C VAL A 43 50.57 15.49 29.08
N ALA A 44 50.08 15.17 30.28
CA ALA A 44 48.73 15.41 30.72
C ALA A 44 48.49 16.90 31.00
N SER A 45 47.36 17.45 30.53
CA SER A 45 46.77 18.61 31.20
C SER A 45 45.25 18.55 31.14
N ARG A 46 44.64 18.50 32.33
CA ARG A 46 43.20 18.56 32.58
C ARG A 46 42.69 19.94 32.18
N ARG A 47 41.70 20.02 31.28
CA ARG A 47 40.68 21.08 31.30
C ARG A 47 39.32 20.49 30.91
N HIS A 48 38.38 20.59 31.85
CA HIS A 48 36.97 20.28 31.67
C HIS A 48 36.38 21.11 30.52
N ARG A 49 35.76 20.43 29.56
CA ARG A 49 34.61 20.96 28.82
C ARG A 49 33.53 19.90 28.81
N VAL A 50 32.40 20.27 29.39
CA VAL A 50 31.16 19.50 29.46
C VAL A 50 30.60 19.40 28.04
N CYS A 51 30.76 18.24 27.40
CA CYS A 51 29.98 17.86 26.23
C CYS A 51 28.83 16.98 26.75
N LYS A 52 27.61 17.54 26.81
CA LYS A 52 26.39 16.74 26.94
C LYS A 52 26.27 15.87 25.68
N ALA A 53 26.57 14.59 25.81
CA ALA A 53 26.18 13.60 24.82
C ALA A 53 24.65 13.54 24.79
N VAL A 54 24.05 13.88 23.65
CA VAL A 54 22.64 13.59 23.39
C VAL A 54 22.55 12.08 23.18
N ALA A 55 21.97 11.40 24.17
CA ALA A 55 21.72 9.97 24.10
C ALA A 55 20.80 9.66 22.91
N ALA A 56 21.11 8.58 22.20
CA ALA A 56 20.18 7.95 21.26
C ALA A 56 18.85 7.66 21.98
N PRO A 57 17.69 7.72 21.30
CA PRO A 57 16.43 7.46 21.97
C PRO A 57 16.44 6.00 22.46
N GLU A 58 16.42 5.83 23.79
CA GLU A 58 16.13 4.55 24.40
C GLU A 58 14.78 4.09 23.85
N ARG A 59 14.73 2.86 23.32
CA ARG A 59 13.48 2.15 23.12
C ARG A 59 12.83 2.09 24.49
N VAL A 60 11.80 2.91 24.71
CA VAL A 60 10.90 2.74 25.84
C VAL A 60 10.19 1.42 25.60
N GLU A 61 10.72 0.36 26.22
CA GLU A 61 9.94 -0.85 26.45
C GLU A 61 8.70 -0.40 27.21
N ALA A 62 7.56 -0.37 26.51
CA ALA A 62 6.27 -0.26 27.16
C ALA A 62 6.20 -1.42 28.14
N THR A 63 6.34 -1.11 29.43
CA THR A 63 6.16 -2.08 30.50
C THR A 63 4.74 -2.60 30.36
N ALA A 64 4.60 -3.80 29.80
CA ALA A 64 3.35 -4.52 29.74
C ALA A 64 2.87 -4.70 31.18
N ALA A 65 1.87 -3.90 31.56
CA ALA A 65 1.14 -4.15 32.79
C ALA A 65 0.64 -5.61 32.74
N ALA A 66 0.76 -6.34 33.85
CA ALA A 66 0.20 -7.68 33.97
C ALA A 66 -1.23 -7.70 33.39
N PRO A 67 -1.62 -8.71 32.58
CA PRO A 67 -2.88 -8.65 31.84
C PRO A 67 -4.03 -8.49 32.82
N GLY A 68 -4.54 -7.27 32.91
CA GLY A 68 -5.77 -6.98 33.63
C GLY A 68 -6.90 -7.77 32.99
N LYS A 69 -7.87 -8.19 33.79
CA LYS A 69 -9.05 -8.88 33.26
C LYS A 69 -9.70 -8.00 32.19
N LEU A 70 -9.81 -8.51 30.95
CA LEU A 70 -10.47 -7.80 29.86
C LEU A 70 -11.88 -7.38 30.28
N GLN A 71 -12.29 -6.18 29.88
CA GLN A 71 -13.62 -5.66 30.14
C GLN A 71 -14.49 -5.83 28.90
N GLN A 72 -15.74 -6.28 29.08
CA GLN A 72 -16.70 -6.33 27.97
C GLN A 72 -16.89 -4.92 27.41
N PRO A 73 -16.56 -4.68 26.12
CA PRO A 73 -16.77 -3.38 25.48
C PRO A 73 -18.26 -3.14 25.21
N GLY A 74 -18.65 -1.87 25.08
CA GLY A 74 -19.97 -1.48 24.61
C GLY A 74 -21.12 -1.85 25.56
N LYS A 75 -20.89 -1.95 26.87
CA LYS A 75 -21.92 -2.38 27.84
C LYS A 75 -23.22 -1.59 27.72
N ALA A 76 -23.14 -0.30 27.40
CA ALA A 76 -24.27 0.61 27.25
C ALA A 76 -24.86 0.69 25.82
N GLN A 77 -24.32 -0.06 24.85
CA GLN A 77 -24.70 0.04 23.43
C GLN A 77 -25.58 -1.12 22.99
N ASP A 78 -26.73 -0.83 22.40
CA ASP A 78 -27.65 -1.86 21.92
C ASP A 78 -27.28 -2.42 20.53
N GLN A 79 -26.47 -1.67 19.77
CA GLN A 79 -26.03 -2.00 18.41
C GLN A 79 -24.54 -1.77 18.24
N VAL A 80 -23.97 -2.35 17.17
CA VAL A 80 -22.60 -2.04 16.75
C VAL A 80 -22.47 -0.54 16.51
N THR A 81 -21.42 0.08 17.07
CA THR A 81 -21.22 1.54 16.98
C THR A 81 -20.03 1.93 16.11
N VAL A 82 -19.11 1.00 15.85
CA VAL A 82 -17.88 1.24 15.10
C VAL A 82 -17.37 -0.06 14.49
N VAL A 83 -16.66 0.01 13.36
CA VAL A 83 -15.91 -1.14 12.81
C VAL A 83 -14.42 -0.92 13.06
N TYR A 84 -13.74 -1.91 13.62
CA TYR A 84 -12.28 -1.92 13.78
C TYR A 84 -11.66 -2.89 12.81
N LYS A 85 -10.66 -2.45 12.05
CA LYS A 85 -9.87 -3.34 11.20
C LYS A 85 -8.44 -3.44 11.69
N PHE A 86 -7.95 -4.67 11.77
CA PHE A 86 -6.55 -4.98 12.07
C PHE A 86 -5.91 -5.72 10.89
N GLY A 87 -4.75 -5.24 10.45
CA GLY A 87 -3.97 -5.87 9.37
C GLY A 87 -3.19 -7.10 9.85
N GLY A 88 -2.60 -7.85 8.92
CA GLY A 88 -1.94 -9.12 9.26
C GLY A 88 -0.77 -8.99 10.24
N SER A 89 -0.01 -7.90 10.20
CA SER A 89 1.04 -7.59 11.19
C SER A 89 0.49 -7.35 12.60
N SER A 90 -0.77 -6.94 12.72
CA SER A 90 -1.45 -6.74 14.00
C SER A 90 -1.95 -8.03 14.62
N VAL A 91 -2.04 -9.10 13.85
CA VAL A 91 -2.48 -10.44 14.31
C VAL A 91 -1.47 -11.52 13.92
N ALA A 92 -0.19 -11.15 13.83
CA ALA A 92 0.86 -12.04 13.34
C ALA A 92 1.23 -13.17 14.31
N SER A 93 0.91 -13.02 15.59
CA SER A 93 1.18 -14.00 16.64
C SER A 93 0.12 -13.95 17.74
N ALA A 94 0.16 -14.90 18.67
CA ALA A 94 -0.70 -14.91 19.85
C ALA A 94 -0.54 -13.62 20.68
N GLU A 95 0.69 -13.16 20.90
CA GLU A 95 0.99 -11.96 21.69
C GLU A 95 0.37 -10.71 21.05
N ARG A 96 0.49 -10.59 19.71
CA ARG A 96 -0.16 -9.51 18.96
C ARG A 96 -1.69 -9.59 19.00
N MET A 97 -2.27 -10.80 18.95
CA MET A 97 -3.70 -10.98 19.15
C MET A 97 -4.15 -10.57 20.56
N MET A 98 -3.36 -10.85 21.60
CA MET A 98 -3.65 -10.36 22.96
C MET A 98 -3.67 -8.83 23.01
N GLU A 99 -2.70 -8.17 22.39
CA GLU A 99 -2.67 -6.70 22.28
C GLU A 99 -3.87 -6.14 21.52
N VAL A 100 -4.32 -6.81 20.45
CA VAL A 100 -5.54 -6.45 19.72
C VAL A 100 -6.78 -6.60 20.60
N ALA A 101 -6.88 -7.66 21.40
CA ALA A 101 -7.99 -7.84 22.33
C ALA A 101 -8.02 -6.73 23.40
N ASP A 102 -6.85 -6.32 23.92
CA ASP A 102 -6.76 -5.18 24.82
C ASP A 102 -7.30 -3.91 24.15
N ILE A 103 -6.94 -3.63 22.89
CA ILE A 103 -7.43 -2.47 22.14
C ILE A 103 -8.95 -2.52 21.99
N VAL A 104 -9.49 -3.66 21.54
CA VAL A 104 -10.94 -3.88 21.37
C VAL A 104 -11.70 -3.64 22.67
N CYS A 105 -11.10 -4.01 23.82
CA CYS A 105 -11.71 -3.88 25.14
C CYS A 105 -11.40 -2.54 25.85
N SER A 106 -10.57 -1.66 25.27
CA SER A 106 -10.13 -0.42 25.93
C SER A 106 -11.17 0.71 25.89
N PHE A 107 -12.16 0.63 25.00
CA PHE A 107 -13.12 1.71 24.74
C PHE A 107 -14.55 1.28 25.13
N PRO A 108 -14.99 1.50 26.38
CA PRO A 108 -16.27 1.02 26.89
C PRO A 108 -17.49 1.62 26.18
N GLU A 109 -17.34 2.79 25.56
CA GLU A 109 -18.34 3.47 24.75
C GLU A 109 -18.60 2.79 23.41
N HIS A 110 -17.65 1.98 22.92
CA HIS A 110 -17.76 1.31 21.63
C HIS A 110 -18.25 -0.13 21.79
N LEU A 111 -19.23 -0.52 20.96
CA LEU A 111 -19.46 -1.93 20.65
C LEU A 111 -18.90 -2.21 19.25
N PRO A 112 -17.64 -2.65 19.13
CA PRO A 112 -16.99 -2.79 17.83
C PRO A 112 -17.39 -4.06 17.09
N CYS A 113 -17.56 -3.95 15.78
CA CYS A 113 -17.43 -5.07 14.84
C CYS A 113 -15.96 -5.14 14.39
N VAL A 114 -15.31 -6.28 14.58
CA VAL A 114 -13.87 -6.44 14.33
C VAL A 114 -13.64 -7.18 13.02
N VAL A 115 -12.90 -6.57 12.09
CA VAL A 115 -12.47 -7.16 10.82
C VAL A 115 -10.99 -7.52 10.94
N LEU A 116 -10.65 -8.78 10.68
CA LEU A 116 -9.26 -9.26 10.71
C LEU A 116 -8.80 -9.71 9.33
N SER A 117 -7.55 -9.35 9.01
CA SER A 117 -6.78 -10.00 7.94
C SER A 117 -6.17 -11.32 8.42
N ALA A 118 -5.67 -12.13 7.50
CA ALA A 118 -4.87 -13.31 7.82
C ALA A 118 -3.62 -13.00 8.68
N MET A 119 -3.11 -13.99 9.42
CA MET A 119 -1.98 -13.81 10.33
C MET A 119 -0.66 -13.54 9.62
N GLY A 120 -0.06 -12.37 9.85
CA GLY A 120 1.28 -12.04 9.35
C GLY A 120 1.41 -12.17 7.84
N LYS A 121 2.22 -13.14 7.38
CA LYS A 121 2.49 -13.40 5.95
C LYS A 121 1.76 -14.64 5.41
N THR A 122 0.76 -15.18 6.11
CA THR A 122 0.11 -16.44 5.73
C THR A 122 -0.56 -16.39 4.36
N THR A 123 -1.13 -15.26 3.94
CA THR A 123 -1.70 -15.12 2.58
C THR A 123 -0.65 -15.37 1.50
N ASN A 124 0.57 -14.87 1.68
CA ASN A 124 1.67 -15.09 0.76
C ASN A 124 2.15 -16.55 0.78
N LEU A 125 2.21 -17.15 1.98
CA LEU A 125 2.53 -18.58 2.12
C LEU A 125 1.47 -19.47 1.47
N LEU A 126 0.19 -19.11 1.54
CA LEU A 126 -0.92 -19.84 0.90
C LEU A 126 -0.77 -19.80 -0.62
N LEU A 127 -0.46 -18.63 -1.20
CA LEU A 127 -0.17 -18.52 -2.64
C LEU A 127 1.06 -19.36 -3.03
N GLN A 128 2.12 -19.28 -2.23
CA GLN A 128 3.32 -20.09 -2.42
C GLN A 128 3.01 -21.60 -2.37
N CYS A 129 2.18 -22.06 -1.44
CA CYS A 129 1.70 -23.46 -1.40
C CYS A 129 1.02 -23.85 -2.71
N GLY A 130 0.16 -22.99 -3.27
CA GLY A 130 -0.51 -23.25 -4.54
C GLY A 130 0.47 -23.42 -5.69
N GLU A 131 1.45 -22.53 -5.80
CA GLU A 131 2.49 -22.59 -6.83
C GLU A 131 3.41 -23.80 -6.69
N GLU A 132 3.79 -24.16 -5.46
CA GLU A 132 4.62 -25.33 -5.18
C GLU A 132 3.85 -26.65 -5.37
N ALA A 133 2.56 -26.67 -5.05
CA ALA A 133 1.69 -27.85 -5.25
C ALA A 133 1.60 -28.27 -6.71
N LEU A 134 1.64 -27.33 -7.66
CA LEU A 134 1.67 -27.64 -9.10
C LEU A 134 2.89 -28.48 -9.51
N ARG A 135 4.01 -28.39 -8.78
CA ARG A 135 5.26 -29.08 -9.12
C ARG A 135 5.60 -30.22 -8.17
N THR A 136 4.70 -30.53 -7.25
CA THR A 136 4.92 -31.50 -6.18
C THR A 136 3.93 -32.65 -6.32
N ASP A 137 4.41 -33.89 -6.18
CA ASP A 137 3.54 -35.07 -6.16
C ASP A 137 2.55 -35.03 -4.97
N ALA A 138 1.33 -35.50 -5.20
CA ALA A 138 0.25 -35.48 -4.21
C ALA A 138 0.63 -36.12 -2.86
N SER A 139 1.47 -37.16 -2.87
CA SER A 139 1.95 -37.83 -1.65
C SER A 139 2.88 -36.95 -0.79
N ASN A 140 3.50 -35.94 -1.39
CA ASN A 140 4.47 -35.04 -0.76
C ASN A 140 3.86 -33.68 -0.36
N ILE A 141 2.57 -33.42 -0.61
CA ILE A 141 1.96 -32.12 -0.28
C ILE A 141 2.06 -31.78 1.21
N ARG A 142 1.95 -32.78 2.08
CA ARG A 142 2.10 -32.62 3.53
C ARG A 142 3.49 -32.12 3.96
N SER A 143 4.53 -32.34 3.16
CA SER A 143 5.90 -31.97 3.50
C SER A 143 6.30 -30.59 2.96
N LEU A 144 5.40 -29.89 2.25
CA LEU A 144 5.64 -28.53 1.79
C LEU A 144 5.98 -27.61 2.98
N ALA A 145 7.16 -27.00 2.92
CA ALA A 145 7.63 -26.06 3.92
C ALA A 145 6.64 -24.91 4.20
N PRO A 146 6.04 -24.22 3.19
CA PRO A 146 5.08 -23.16 3.46
C PRO A 146 3.79 -23.68 4.12
N LEU A 147 3.31 -24.88 3.79
CA LEU A 147 2.14 -25.48 4.43
C LEU A 147 2.42 -25.77 5.90
N LYS A 148 3.58 -26.37 6.19
CA LYS A 148 4.00 -26.65 7.56
C LYS A 148 4.14 -25.37 8.39
N ALA A 149 4.72 -24.32 7.82
CA ALA A 149 4.82 -23.02 8.49
C ALA A 149 3.44 -22.44 8.86
N ILE A 150 2.44 -22.56 7.97
CA ILE A 150 1.07 -22.15 8.26
C ILE A 150 0.49 -23.01 9.40
N GLN A 151 0.61 -24.34 9.33
CA GLN A 151 0.08 -25.24 10.35
C GLN A 151 0.69 -24.97 11.72
N ASP A 152 2.02 -24.88 11.80
CA ASP A 152 2.77 -24.66 13.04
C ASP A 152 2.39 -23.32 13.67
N LEU A 153 2.30 -22.24 12.88
CA LEU A 153 1.90 -20.91 13.35
C LEU A 153 0.52 -20.95 14.03
N HIS A 154 -0.48 -21.54 13.38
CA HIS A 154 -1.85 -21.54 13.90
C HIS A 154 -2.00 -22.47 15.11
N ARG A 155 -1.32 -23.63 15.13
CA ARG A 155 -1.29 -24.54 16.27
C ARG A 155 -0.62 -23.91 17.49
N GLU A 156 0.55 -23.31 17.30
CA GLU A 156 1.26 -22.58 18.36
C GLU A 156 0.40 -21.45 18.91
N THR A 157 -0.27 -20.71 18.02
CA THR A 157 -1.16 -19.61 18.41
C THR A 157 -2.36 -20.11 19.21
N ALA A 158 -3.03 -21.17 18.77
CA ALA A 158 -4.13 -21.79 19.50
C ALA A 158 -3.72 -22.20 20.92
N GLN A 159 -2.55 -22.83 21.06
CA GLN A 159 -1.99 -23.25 22.34
C GLN A 159 -1.68 -22.07 23.26
N LYS A 160 -0.98 -21.05 22.75
CA LYS A 160 -0.60 -19.86 23.51
C LYS A 160 -1.81 -19.02 23.95
N LEU A 161 -2.81 -18.89 23.09
CA LEU A 161 -4.08 -18.22 23.42
C LEU A 161 -4.97 -19.04 24.36
N ARG A 162 -4.65 -20.33 24.57
CA ARG A 162 -5.43 -21.27 25.38
C ARG A 162 -6.91 -21.30 24.96
N VAL A 163 -7.13 -21.35 23.64
CA VAL A 163 -8.47 -21.50 23.08
C VAL A 163 -9.08 -22.84 23.48
N ASP A 164 -10.40 -22.95 23.44
CA ASP A 164 -11.10 -24.17 23.84
C ASP A 164 -10.90 -25.32 22.84
N HIS A 165 -11.26 -26.53 23.26
CA HIS A 165 -11.07 -27.73 22.44
C HIS A 165 -11.87 -27.66 21.13
N ALA A 166 -13.07 -27.08 21.18
CA ALA A 166 -13.92 -26.90 19.99
C ALA A 166 -13.23 -26.04 18.92
N CYS A 167 -12.59 -24.93 19.31
CA CYS A 167 -11.82 -24.12 18.38
C CYS A 167 -10.61 -24.88 17.80
N ILE A 168 -9.91 -25.66 18.62
CA ILE A 168 -8.78 -26.49 18.15
C ILE A 168 -9.24 -27.48 17.08
N GLU A 169 -10.36 -28.17 17.29
CA GLU A 169 -10.92 -29.10 16.30
C GLU A 169 -11.33 -28.37 15.01
N GLU A 170 -11.94 -27.19 15.10
CA GLU A 170 -12.31 -26.39 13.93
C GLU A 170 -11.08 -25.92 13.12
N VAL A 171 -10.02 -25.48 13.81
CA VAL A 171 -8.75 -25.08 13.20
C VAL A 171 -8.09 -26.26 12.48
N GLU A 172 -8.01 -27.43 13.12
CA GLU A 172 -7.46 -28.63 12.49
C GLU A 172 -8.29 -29.09 11.29
N ALA A 173 -9.63 -28.97 11.36
CA ALA A 173 -10.49 -29.28 10.23
C ALA A 173 -10.22 -28.34 9.03
N LEU A 174 -10.02 -27.05 9.27
CA LEU A 174 -9.65 -26.09 8.23
C LEU A 174 -8.26 -26.37 7.64
N LEU A 175 -7.26 -26.68 8.48
CA LEU A 175 -5.92 -27.04 8.02
C LEU A 175 -5.94 -28.32 7.17
N LYS A 176 -6.78 -29.29 7.52
CA LYS A 176 -7.00 -30.51 6.73
C LYS A 176 -7.69 -30.21 5.39
N GLN A 177 -8.68 -29.33 5.36
CA GLN A 177 -9.32 -28.90 4.12
C GLN A 177 -8.33 -28.16 3.20
N LEU A 178 -7.46 -27.31 3.76
CA LEU A 178 -6.38 -26.66 3.04
C LEU A 178 -5.43 -27.68 2.38
N GLU A 179 -4.99 -28.69 3.14
CA GLU A 179 -4.16 -29.78 2.61
C GLU A 179 -4.87 -30.52 1.48
N GLN A 180 -6.15 -30.86 1.64
CA GLN A 180 -6.95 -31.54 0.62
C GLN A 180 -7.09 -30.71 -0.67
N LEU A 181 -7.27 -29.40 -0.55
CA LEU A 181 -7.30 -28.50 -1.70
C LEU A 181 -5.96 -28.51 -2.45
N LEU A 182 -4.84 -28.46 -1.72
CA LEU A 182 -3.50 -28.53 -2.32
C LEU A 182 -3.21 -29.87 -3.00
N VAL A 183 -3.68 -30.98 -2.41
CA VAL A 183 -3.65 -32.30 -3.06
C VAL A 183 -4.47 -32.29 -4.36
N GLY A 184 -5.65 -31.66 -4.35
CA GLY A 184 -6.46 -31.49 -5.56
C GLY A 184 -5.74 -30.68 -6.65
N ILE A 185 -5.11 -29.56 -6.29
CA ILE A 185 -4.30 -28.73 -7.21
C ILE A 185 -3.14 -29.54 -7.79
N SER A 186 -2.44 -30.33 -6.97
CA SER A 186 -1.36 -31.21 -7.40
C SER A 186 -1.83 -32.29 -8.39
N ILE A 187 -2.96 -32.96 -8.11
CA ILE A 187 -3.49 -34.01 -9.00
C ILE A 187 -3.97 -33.43 -10.33
N MET A 188 -4.68 -32.30 -10.28
CA MET A 188 -5.22 -31.66 -11.48
C MET A 188 -4.17 -30.91 -12.29
N GLN A 189 -3.01 -30.60 -11.69
CA GLN A 189 -1.96 -29.78 -12.29
C GLN A 189 -2.48 -28.42 -12.78
N ASP A 190 -3.45 -27.85 -12.05
CA ASP A 190 -4.10 -26.59 -12.41
C ASP A 190 -4.41 -25.74 -11.16
N LEU A 191 -4.14 -24.44 -11.27
CA LEU A 191 -4.37 -23.43 -10.23
C LEU A 191 -5.19 -22.28 -10.80
N THR A 192 -6.48 -22.55 -11.01
CA THR A 192 -7.43 -21.57 -11.51
C THR A 192 -7.60 -20.37 -10.54
N PRO A 193 -8.04 -19.20 -11.02
CA PRO A 193 -8.37 -18.05 -10.16
C PRO A 193 -9.35 -18.41 -9.02
N ARG A 194 -10.34 -19.25 -9.30
CA ARG A 194 -11.28 -19.77 -8.29
C ARG A 194 -10.60 -20.60 -7.20
N ALA A 195 -9.66 -21.47 -7.60
CA ALA A 195 -8.87 -22.25 -6.66
C ALA A 195 -7.96 -21.35 -5.81
N LYS A 196 -7.37 -20.30 -6.42
CA LYS A 196 -6.58 -19.29 -5.69
C LYS A 196 -7.40 -18.58 -4.62
N ASP A 197 -8.60 -18.09 -4.95
CA ASP A 197 -9.49 -17.44 -3.98
C ASP A 197 -9.85 -18.36 -2.82
N SER A 198 -10.20 -19.61 -3.13
CA SER A 198 -10.49 -20.63 -2.12
C SER A 198 -9.27 -20.89 -1.22
N LEU A 199 -8.08 -20.96 -1.81
CA LEU A 199 -6.82 -21.23 -1.13
C LEU A 199 -6.43 -20.10 -0.16
N VAL A 200 -6.49 -18.84 -0.60
CA VAL A 200 -6.11 -17.71 0.27
C VAL A 200 -7.17 -17.44 1.35
N SER A 201 -8.43 -17.82 1.13
CA SER A 201 -9.51 -17.64 2.10
C SER A 201 -9.25 -18.27 3.47
N PHE A 202 -8.43 -19.33 3.52
CA PHE A 202 -8.09 -20.00 4.76
C PHE A 202 -7.38 -19.07 5.75
N GLY A 203 -6.65 -18.07 5.28
CA GLY A 203 -5.94 -17.12 6.14
C GLY A 203 -6.87 -16.38 7.11
N GLU A 204 -7.83 -15.63 6.58
CA GLU A 204 -8.81 -14.87 7.38
C GLU A 204 -9.73 -15.81 8.17
N ARG A 205 -10.12 -16.95 7.59
CA ARG A 205 -10.97 -17.95 8.26
C ARG A 205 -10.32 -18.51 9.52
N LEU A 206 -9.03 -18.83 9.48
CA LEU A 206 -8.27 -19.31 10.63
C LEU A 206 -8.07 -18.21 11.68
N SER A 207 -7.63 -17.02 11.26
CA SER A 207 -7.32 -15.91 12.18
C SER A 207 -8.54 -15.45 13.01
N THR A 208 -9.70 -15.30 12.36
CA THR A 208 -10.93 -14.83 13.02
C THR A 208 -11.50 -15.82 14.01
N ARG A 209 -11.38 -17.13 13.73
CA ARG A 209 -11.82 -18.20 14.65
C ARG A 209 -10.97 -18.25 15.90
N LEU A 210 -9.64 -18.21 15.75
CA LEU A 210 -8.71 -18.14 16.88
C LEU A 210 -8.98 -16.92 17.76
N PHE A 211 -9.17 -15.74 17.15
CA PHE A 211 -9.40 -14.52 17.90
C PHE A 211 -10.74 -14.51 18.63
N ALA A 212 -11.82 -14.96 17.99
CA ALA A 212 -13.13 -15.07 18.62
C ALA A 212 -13.11 -16.07 19.80
N ALA A 213 -12.49 -17.24 19.62
CA ALA A 213 -12.35 -18.24 20.68
C ALA A 213 -11.51 -17.72 21.86
N PHE A 214 -10.43 -17.00 21.57
CA PHE A 214 -9.62 -16.35 22.60
C PHE A 214 -10.43 -15.35 23.43
N LEU A 215 -11.20 -14.45 22.79
CA LEU A 215 -12.06 -13.51 23.50
C LEU A 215 -13.06 -14.24 24.41
N ASN A 216 -13.69 -15.30 23.92
CA ASN A 216 -14.62 -16.11 24.71
C ASN A 216 -13.93 -16.78 25.91
N ALA A 217 -12.70 -17.29 25.72
CA ALA A 217 -11.89 -17.85 26.82
C ALA A 217 -11.54 -16.80 27.90
N GLN A 218 -11.48 -15.52 27.53
CA GLN A 218 -11.33 -14.39 28.47
C GLN A 218 -12.66 -13.89 29.06
N GLY A 219 -13.78 -14.56 28.76
CA GLY A 219 -15.12 -14.18 29.22
C GLY A 219 -15.77 -13.04 28.44
N ILE A 220 -15.22 -12.68 27.28
CA ILE A 220 -15.77 -11.67 26.38
C ILE A 220 -16.60 -12.38 25.30
N LYS A 221 -17.91 -12.12 25.27
CA LYS A 221 -18.80 -12.77 24.30
C LYS A 221 -18.47 -12.29 22.89
N ALA A 222 -17.95 -13.19 22.06
CA ALA A 222 -17.56 -12.93 20.68
C ALA A 222 -18.09 -14.02 19.75
N LYS A 223 -18.47 -13.65 18.53
CA LYS A 223 -18.93 -14.57 17.51
C LYS A 223 -18.21 -14.33 16.19
N GLN A 224 -17.66 -15.39 15.62
CA GLN A 224 -17.02 -15.35 14.32
C GLN A 224 -18.06 -15.32 13.19
N TYR A 225 -17.76 -14.56 12.13
CA TYR A 225 -18.55 -14.47 10.91
C TYR A 225 -17.65 -14.52 9.68
N ASP A 226 -17.96 -15.42 8.76
CA ASP A 226 -17.39 -15.37 7.43
C ASP A 226 -18.15 -14.34 6.59
N ALA A 227 -17.43 -13.38 5.98
CA ALA A 227 -18.01 -12.29 5.18
C ALA A 227 -18.92 -12.80 4.05
N TYR A 228 -18.48 -13.87 3.37
CA TYR A 228 -19.25 -14.55 2.32
C TYR A 228 -20.56 -15.18 2.82
N ALA A 229 -20.68 -15.46 4.12
CA ALA A 229 -21.86 -16.08 4.72
C ALA A 229 -22.87 -15.03 5.22
N ILE A 230 -22.40 -13.82 5.56
CA ILE A 230 -23.26 -12.71 6.05
C ILE A 230 -23.75 -11.77 4.94
N GLY A 231 -23.56 -12.15 3.67
CA GLY A 231 -24.14 -11.44 2.54
C GLY A 231 -23.19 -10.51 1.78
N VAL A 232 -21.88 -10.55 2.02
CA VAL A 232 -20.90 -9.87 1.14
C VAL A 232 -20.90 -10.58 -0.22
N THR A 233 -21.63 -10.01 -1.17
CA THR A 233 -21.92 -10.59 -2.47
C THR A 233 -21.12 -9.88 -3.55
N THR A 234 -20.47 -10.63 -4.42
CA THR A 234 -19.61 -10.10 -5.49
C THR A 234 -20.00 -10.65 -6.86
N ASN A 235 -19.43 -10.10 -7.92
CA ASN A 235 -19.35 -10.83 -9.18
C ASN A 235 -18.41 -12.05 -9.06
N ASP A 236 -18.34 -12.87 -10.10
CA ASP A 236 -17.50 -14.08 -10.15
C ASP A 236 -16.12 -13.82 -10.80
N ASN A 237 -15.67 -12.55 -10.83
CA ASN A 237 -14.32 -12.20 -11.26
C ASN A 237 -13.32 -12.50 -10.13
N PHE A 238 -13.01 -13.79 -9.93
CA PHE A 238 -12.10 -14.25 -8.88
C PHE A 238 -10.79 -13.46 -8.87
N VAL A 239 -10.13 -13.44 -7.72
CA VAL A 239 -8.87 -12.73 -7.44
C VAL A 239 -9.05 -11.21 -7.30
N ASN A 240 -10.00 -10.59 -8.03
CA ASN A 240 -10.32 -9.17 -7.92
C ASN A 240 -11.83 -8.92 -8.11
N ALA A 241 -12.64 -9.56 -7.26
CA ALA A 241 -14.08 -9.53 -7.39
C ALA A 241 -14.67 -8.19 -6.94
N GLU A 242 -15.65 -7.70 -7.69
CA GLU A 242 -16.32 -6.43 -7.41
C GLU A 242 -17.55 -6.68 -6.53
N VAL A 243 -17.73 -5.83 -5.52
CA VAL A 243 -18.86 -5.91 -4.58
C VAL A 243 -20.15 -5.49 -5.27
N ASN A 244 -21.20 -6.30 -5.15
CA ASN A 244 -22.55 -5.88 -5.47
C ASN A 244 -23.15 -5.15 -4.26
N TYR A 245 -23.02 -3.82 -4.22
CA TYR A 245 -23.47 -3.01 -3.10
C TYR A 245 -24.98 -3.10 -2.84
N GLN A 246 -25.79 -3.21 -3.89
CA GLN A 246 -27.26 -3.28 -3.77
C GLN A 246 -27.71 -4.52 -3.00
N LEU A 247 -27.05 -5.66 -3.21
CA LEU A 247 -27.33 -6.90 -2.47
C LEU A 247 -26.63 -6.93 -1.11
N THR A 248 -25.39 -6.42 -1.05
CA THR A 248 -24.53 -6.57 0.11
C THR A 248 -24.95 -5.69 1.29
N LEU A 249 -25.20 -4.39 1.04
CA LEU A 249 -25.51 -3.44 2.12
C LEU A 249 -26.72 -3.86 2.97
N PRO A 250 -27.89 -4.23 2.41
CA PRO A 250 -29.01 -4.67 3.25
C PRO A 250 -28.77 -6.03 3.92
N ALA A 251 -28.14 -7.00 3.25
CA ALA A 251 -27.91 -8.34 3.79
C ALA A 251 -26.96 -8.33 4.99
N VAL A 252 -25.86 -7.58 4.89
CA VAL A 252 -24.89 -7.41 5.98
C VAL A 252 -25.54 -6.70 7.17
N LYS A 253 -26.37 -5.67 6.91
CA LYS A 253 -27.09 -4.94 7.94
C LYS A 253 -28.01 -5.87 8.71
N GLU A 254 -28.77 -6.71 8.00
CA GLU A 254 -29.64 -7.70 8.61
C GLU A 254 -28.85 -8.71 9.47
N ALA A 255 -27.72 -9.19 8.98
CA ALA A 255 -26.90 -10.19 9.66
C ALA A 255 -26.22 -9.69 10.94
N LEU A 256 -25.88 -8.39 10.98
CA LEU A 256 -25.11 -7.78 12.07
C LEU A 256 -25.91 -6.86 13.00
N THR A 257 -27.19 -6.59 12.71
CA THR A 257 -28.09 -5.86 13.62
C THR A 257 -28.66 -6.81 14.67
N PHE A 258 -28.48 -6.48 15.95
CA PHE A 258 -29.04 -7.28 17.05
C PHE A 258 -30.55 -7.04 17.17
N LYS A 259 -31.34 -8.12 17.25
CA LYS A 259 -32.78 -8.02 17.46
C LYS A 259 -33.10 -7.77 18.95
N PRO A 260 -34.24 -7.13 19.29
CA PRO A 260 -34.64 -6.96 20.70
C PRO A 260 -34.66 -8.29 21.46
N GLY A 261 -34.02 -8.33 22.62
CA GLY A 261 -33.89 -9.54 23.44
C GLY A 261 -32.83 -10.54 22.98
N GLN A 262 -32.18 -10.31 21.83
CA GLN A 262 -31.03 -11.10 21.41
C GLN A 262 -29.83 -10.77 22.30
N GLU A 263 -29.10 -11.81 22.71
CA GLU A 263 -27.85 -11.62 23.42
C GLU A 263 -26.81 -10.93 22.53
N ARG A 264 -26.20 -9.87 23.08
CA ARG A 264 -25.15 -9.11 22.40
C ARG A 264 -23.82 -9.85 22.45
N HIS A 265 -23.06 -9.74 21.36
CA HIS A 265 -21.70 -10.27 21.23
C HIS A 265 -20.86 -9.36 20.35
N LEU A 266 -19.54 -9.53 20.38
CA LEU A 266 -18.62 -8.89 19.44
C LEU A 266 -18.58 -9.67 18.12
N PRO A 267 -18.99 -9.08 16.99
CA PRO A 267 -18.82 -9.71 15.68
C PRO A 267 -17.34 -9.68 15.27
N ILE A 268 -16.77 -10.85 14.98
CA ILE A 268 -15.41 -11.00 14.45
C ILE A 268 -15.51 -11.49 13.00
N VAL A 269 -15.35 -10.60 12.04
CA VAL A 269 -15.64 -10.82 10.62
C VAL A 269 -14.34 -11.03 9.83
N THR A 270 -14.34 -11.99 8.91
CA THR A 270 -13.23 -12.14 7.94
C THR A 270 -13.16 -10.91 7.04
N GLY A 271 -12.00 -10.28 6.92
CA GLY A 271 -11.77 -9.31 5.84
C GLY A 271 -11.63 -10.00 4.48
N PHE A 272 -11.45 -9.22 3.39
CA PHE A 272 -10.97 -9.68 2.08
C PHE A 272 -11.86 -10.67 1.29
N LEU A 273 -12.85 -11.31 1.92
CA LEU A 273 -13.64 -12.38 1.32
C LEU A 273 -15.06 -11.93 0.95
N GLY A 274 -15.58 -12.53 -0.12
CA GLY A 274 -16.97 -12.39 -0.56
C GLY A 274 -17.51 -13.69 -1.16
N ARG A 275 -18.74 -13.63 -1.65
CA ARG A 275 -19.42 -14.75 -2.32
C ARG A 275 -19.81 -14.36 -3.74
N GLY A 276 -19.33 -15.11 -4.72
CA GLY A 276 -19.70 -14.94 -6.13
C GLY A 276 -21.20 -15.17 -6.33
N LEU A 277 -21.88 -14.22 -6.97
CA LEU A 277 -23.32 -14.22 -7.15
C LEU A 277 -23.82 -15.41 -7.98
N GLN A 278 -23.09 -15.79 -9.03
CA GLN A 278 -23.53 -16.86 -9.93
C GLN A 278 -23.08 -18.23 -9.45
N THR A 279 -21.82 -18.36 -9.03
CA THR A 279 -21.24 -19.66 -8.65
C THR A 279 -21.48 -20.03 -7.19
N GLY A 280 -21.79 -19.05 -6.34
CA GLY A 280 -21.85 -19.21 -4.90
C GLY A 280 -20.49 -19.52 -4.25
N ALA A 281 -19.38 -19.47 -5.01
CA ALA A 281 -18.03 -19.75 -4.53
C ALA A 281 -17.46 -18.59 -3.70
N ILE A 282 -16.45 -18.89 -2.90
CA ILE A 282 -15.68 -17.85 -2.20
C ILE A 282 -14.90 -17.06 -3.24
N THR A 283 -15.00 -15.74 -3.14
CA THR A 283 -14.26 -14.77 -3.94
C THR A 283 -13.38 -13.93 -3.03
N THR A 284 -12.35 -13.31 -3.61
CA THR A 284 -11.53 -12.32 -2.93
C THR A 284 -11.69 -10.94 -3.54
N LEU A 285 -11.61 -9.93 -2.67
CA LEU A 285 -11.87 -8.52 -3.01
C LEU A 285 -10.65 -7.78 -3.57
N GLY A 286 -9.58 -8.49 -3.92
CA GLY A 286 -8.36 -7.89 -4.44
C GLY A 286 -7.60 -7.03 -3.41
N ARG A 287 -6.87 -6.05 -3.94
CA ARG A 287 -5.90 -5.25 -3.17
C ARG A 287 -6.59 -4.34 -2.16
N GLY A 288 -6.14 -4.39 -0.91
CA GLY A 288 -6.79 -3.67 0.19
C GLY A 288 -8.15 -4.26 0.61
N GLY A 289 -8.45 -5.50 0.23
CA GLY A 289 -9.78 -6.07 0.44
C GLY A 289 -10.23 -6.16 1.90
N SER A 290 -9.35 -6.31 2.89
CA SER A 290 -9.75 -6.23 4.30
C SER A 290 -10.13 -4.80 4.72
N ASP A 291 -9.49 -3.78 4.15
CA ASP A 291 -9.88 -2.37 4.37
C ASP A 291 -11.22 -2.10 3.68
N LEU A 292 -11.45 -2.68 2.49
CA LEU A 292 -12.73 -2.59 1.79
C LEU A 292 -13.86 -3.25 2.59
N THR A 293 -13.61 -4.43 3.18
CA THR A 293 -14.59 -5.04 4.09
C THR A 293 -14.91 -4.10 5.25
N CYS A 294 -13.92 -3.43 5.83
CA CYS A 294 -14.12 -2.51 6.95
C CYS A 294 -15.08 -1.37 6.61
N THR A 295 -14.82 -0.64 5.52
CA THR A 295 -15.66 0.48 5.08
C THR A 295 -17.04 0.01 4.59
N LEU A 296 -17.11 -1.14 3.94
CA LEU A 296 -18.36 -1.78 3.52
C LEU A 296 -19.27 -2.11 4.70
N LEU A 297 -18.73 -2.70 5.77
CA LEU A 297 -19.49 -2.97 6.99
C LEU A 297 -19.97 -1.68 7.66
N GLY A 298 -19.11 -0.65 7.70
CA GLY A 298 -19.47 0.67 8.24
C GLY A 298 -20.61 1.33 7.48
N ALA A 299 -20.53 1.31 6.14
CA ALA A 299 -21.57 1.81 5.24
C ALA A 299 -22.89 1.03 5.41
N SER A 300 -22.82 -0.31 5.44
CA SER A 300 -24.00 -1.17 5.62
C SER A 300 -24.73 -0.90 6.94
N LEU A 301 -23.98 -0.68 8.01
CA LEU A 301 -24.51 -0.40 9.35
C LEU A 301 -24.89 1.08 9.57
N GLY A 302 -24.55 1.97 8.65
CA GLY A 302 -24.82 3.41 8.77
C GLY A 302 -24.03 4.07 9.91
N LEU A 303 -22.78 3.64 10.12
CA LEU A 303 -21.94 4.13 11.21
C LEU A 303 -21.34 5.50 10.88
N PRO A 304 -21.05 6.34 11.89
CA PRO A 304 -20.44 7.64 11.66
C PRO A 304 -18.97 7.52 11.23
N GLU A 305 -18.28 6.48 11.70
CA GLU A 305 -16.91 6.19 11.30
C GLU A 305 -16.55 4.71 11.38
N VAL A 306 -15.49 4.34 10.66
CA VAL A 306 -14.75 3.09 10.83
C VAL A 306 -13.30 3.39 11.19
N GLN A 307 -12.63 2.46 11.86
CA GLN A 307 -11.24 2.63 12.32
C GLN A 307 -10.33 1.55 11.75
N VAL A 308 -9.28 1.97 11.05
CA VAL A 308 -8.20 1.12 10.57
C VAL A 308 -7.00 1.26 11.51
N TRP A 309 -6.64 0.18 12.18
CA TRP A 309 -5.55 0.14 13.14
C TRP A 309 -4.24 -0.31 12.49
N LYS A 310 -3.20 0.52 12.65
CA LYS A 310 -1.87 0.39 12.08
C LYS A 310 -0.78 0.50 13.15
N ASP A 311 0.46 0.70 12.72
CA ASP A 311 1.67 0.84 13.52
C ASP A 311 2.18 2.29 13.62
N VAL A 312 1.45 3.25 13.06
CA VAL A 312 1.78 4.69 13.06
C VAL A 312 0.57 5.52 13.50
N ASP A 313 0.83 6.72 14.04
CA ASP A 313 -0.17 7.67 14.58
C ASP A 313 -1.03 8.34 13.50
N GLY A 314 -1.63 7.53 12.63
CA GLY A 314 -2.40 7.97 11.48
C GLY A 314 -1.54 8.13 10.23
N VAL A 315 -1.95 9.05 9.37
CA VAL A 315 -1.23 9.48 8.17
C VAL A 315 -0.28 10.61 8.57
N LEU A 316 0.97 10.53 8.10
CA LEU A 316 2.01 11.47 8.47
C LEU A 316 2.33 12.42 7.30
N THR A 317 2.94 13.57 7.62
CA THR A 317 3.38 14.58 6.62
C THR A 317 4.50 14.08 5.70
N ALA A 318 5.19 12.99 6.08
CA ALA A 318 6.21 12.30 5.31
C ALA A 318 6.44 10.90 5.90
N ASP A 319 7.17 10.03 5.19
CA ASP A 319 7.57 8.72 5.73
C ASP A 319 8.51 8.89 6.95
N PRO A 320 8.13 8.43 8.15
CA PRO A 320 8.90 8.61 9.38
C PRO A 320 10.25 7.87 9.36
N ARG A 321 10.42 6.89 8.46
CA ARG A 321 11.69 6.16 8.26
C ARG A 321 12.72 7.02 7.53
N VAL A 322 12.29 8.02 6.78
CA VAL A 322 13.16 8.96 6.06
C VAL A 322 13.28 10.29 6.79
N VAL A 323 12.17 10.75 7.38
CA VAL A 323 12.02 12.03 8.07
C VAL A 323 11.54 11.79 9.51
N SER A 324 12.46 11.81 10.48
CA SER A 324 12.12 11.54 11.89
C SER A 324 11.24 12.61 12.54
N THR A 325 11.16 13.81 11.97
CA THR A 325 10.33 14.93 12.41
C THR A 325 8.94 14.94 11.77
N ALA A 326 8.55 13.88 11.05
CA ALA A 326 7.24 13.78 10.44
C ALA A 326 6.14 13.81 11.51
N THR A 327 5.10 14.62 11.28
CA THR A 327 4.01 14.82 12.22
C THR A 327 2.71 14.20 11.71
N PRO A 328 1.79 13.76 12.60
CA PRO A 328 0.46 13.33 12.21
C PRO A 328 -0.36 14.42 11.53
N VAL A 329 -1.03 14.05 10.45
CA VAL A 329 -2.04 14.88 9.79
C VAL A 329 -3.39 14.57 10.43
N ALA A 330 -3.99 15.53 11.13
CA ALA A 330 -5.21 15.27 11.92
C ALA A 330 -6.44 14.92 11.06
N ARG A 331 -6.58 15.56 9.91
CA ARG A 331 -7.72 15.39 9.00
C ARG A 331 -7.28 15.38 7.54
N LEU A 332 -7.92 14.57 6.71
CA LEU A 332 -7.71 14.49 5.26
C LEU A 332 -9.05 14.42 4.54
N THR A 333 -9.10 14.84 3.28
CA THR A 333 -10.21 14.47 2.41
C THR A 333 -10.01 13.07 1.80
N PHE A 334 -11.07 12.43 1.32
CA PHE A 334 -10.96 11.17 0.57
C PHE A 334 -10.08 11.31 -0.69
N GLU A 335 -10.13 12.47 -1.35
CA GLU A 335 -9.29 12.76 -2.51
C GLU A 335 -7.81 12.81 -2.12
N GLU A 336 -7.46 13.55 -1.07
CA GLU A 336 -6.08 13.62 -0.57
C GLU A 336 -5.57 12.23 -0.15
N ALA A 337 -6.39 11.46 0.57
CA ALA A 337 -6.04 10.12 0.99
C ALA A 337 -5.85 9.15 -0.19
N THR A 338 -6.65 9.30 -1.26
CA THR A 338 -6.54 8.51 -2.49
C THR A 338 -5.23 8.79 -3.22
N GLU A 339 -4.90 10.06 -3.42
CA GLU A 339 -3.65 10.45 -4.08
C GLU A 339 -2.43 10.00 -3.23
N LEU A 340 -2.48 10.14 -1.90
CA LEU A 340 -1.46 9.60 -0.99
C LEU A 340 -1.25 8.08 -1.19
N ALA A 341 -2.33 7.32 -1.26
CA ALA A 341 -2.27 5.86 -1.39
C ALA A 341 -1.66 5.42 -2.74
N VAL A 342 -2.00 6.12 -3.83
CA VAL A 342 -1.47 5.83 -5.18
C VAL A 342 0.05 6.06 -5.23
N PHE A 343 0.55 7.11 -4.58
CA PHE A 343 1.97 7.49 -4.64
C PHE A 343 2.84 6.91 -3.51
N GLY A 344 2.32 5.93 -2.75
CA GLY A 344 3.13 5.08 -1.88
C GLY A 344 2.97 5.32 -0.37
N ALA A 345 2.13 6.27 0.06
CA ALA A 345 1.80 6.38 1.47
C ALA A 345 0.87 5.22 1.84
N THR A 346 1.32 4.37 2.76
CA THR A 346 0.58 3.16 3.14
C THR A 346 -0.60 3.52 4.05
N VAL A 347 -1.67 4.09 3.48
CA VAL A 347 -2.87 4.56 4.19
C VAL A 347 -4.03 3.57 4.02
N LEU A 348 -4.84 3.70 2.98
CA LEU A 348 -5.87 2.75 2.59
C LEU A 348 -5.84 2.62 1.08
N HIS A 349 -6.20 1.46 0.56
CA HIS A 349 -6.38 1.32 -0.88
C HIS A 349 -7.52 2.23 -1.38
N PRO A 350 -7.40 2.91 -2.53
CA PRO A 350 -8.47 3.79 -3.04
C PRO A 350 -9.84 3.11 -3.13
N LEU A 351 -9.90 1.89 -3.68
CA LEU A 351 -11.15 1.12 -3.75
C LEU A 351 -11.75 0.85 -2.37
N ALA A 352 -10.92 0.70 -1.33
CA ALA A 352 -11.40 0.48 0.03
C ALA A 352 -12.08 1.72 0.62
N MET A 353 -11.79 2.93 0.14
CA MET A 353 -12.44 4.14 0.63
C MET A 353 -13.78 4.42 -0.06
N GLN A 354 -14.05 3.80 -1.22
CA GLN A 354 -15.25 4.06 -2.01
C GLN A 354 -16.57 3.89 -1.22
N PRO A 355 -16.81 2.80 -0.46
CA PRO A 355 -18.06 2.65 0.27
C PRO A 355 -18.22 3.74 1.35
N ALA A 356 -17.11 4.13 1.96
CA ALA A 356 -17.09 5.16 2.99
C ALA A 356 -17.38 6.55 2.40
N HIS A 357 -16.81 6.86 1.24
CA HIS A 357 -17.08 8.09 0.50
C HIS A 357 -18.55 8.17 0.04
N GLU A 358 -19.07 7.14 -0.64
CA GLU A 358 -20.44 7.14 -1.16
C GLU A 358 -21.51 7.20 -0.05
N CYS A 359 -21.24 6.63 1.12
CA CYS A 359 -22.17 6.61 2.25
C CYS A 359 -21.84 7.63 3.34
N ASN A 360 -20.91 8.56 3.10
CA ASN A 360 -20.46 9.59 4.05
C ASN A 360 -20.09 9.02 5.44
N VAL A 361 -19.33 7.93 5.45
CA VAL A 361 -18.77 7.29 6.66
C VAL A 361 -17.33 7.75 6.83
N GLY A 362 -16.97 8.32 7.97
CA GLY A 362 -15.58 8.72 8.24
C GLY A 362 -14.64 7.51 8.31
N VAL A 363 -13.40 7.65 7.83
CA VAL A 363 -12.37 6.61 8.00
C VAL A 363 -11.26 7.13 8.90
N ARG A 364 -11.06 6.51 10.06
CA ARG A 364 -10.02 6.91 11.01
C ARG A 364 -8.85 5.94 10.98
N VAL A 365 -7.64 6.43 10.73
CA VAL A 365 -6.40 5.65 10.83
C VAL A 365 -5.80 5.85 12.22
N LYS A 366 -5.67 4.77 13.00
CA LYS A 366 -5.18 4.79 14.39
C LYS A 366 -3.92 3.94 14.56
N ASN A 367 -3.17 4.18 15.64
CA ASN A 367 -2.01 3.38 16.01
C ASN A 367 -2.35 2.35 17.10
N SER A 368 -2.04 1.09 16.85
CA SER A 368 -2.17 0.00 17.83
C SER A 368 -1.21 0.14 19.02
N TYR A 369 -0.05 0.78 18.83
CA TYR A 369 0.94 1.02 19.89
C TYR A 369 0.67 2.30 20.70
N ASN A 370 -0.08 3.26 20.15
CA ASN A 370 -0.43 4.52 20.80
C ASN A 370 -1.94 4.75 20.73
N ARG A 371 -2.66 4.03 21.59
CA ARG A 371 -4.14 3.89 21.55
C ARG A 371 -4.88 5.20 21.79
N THR A 372 -4.27 6.10 22.57
CA THR A 372 -4.80 7.41 22.96
C THR A 372 -4.60 8.48 21.89
N ALA A 373 -3.73 8.26 20.90
CA ALA A 373 -3.59 9.19 19.79
C ALA A 373 -4.92 9.32 19.03
N PRO A 374 -5.30 10.55 18.61
CA PRO A 374 -6.53 10.76 17.84
C PRO A 374 -6.48 10.12 16.44
N GLY A 375 -5.25 9.91 15.93
CA GLY A 375 -5.01 9.42 14.57
C GLY A 375 -5.39 10.44 13.51
N THR A 376 -5.65 9.96 12.31
CA THR A 376 -6.10 10.78 11.17
C THR A 376 -7.53 10.43 10.82
N LEU A 377 -8.41 11.42 10.75
CA LEU A 377 -9.78 11.25 10.24
C LEU A 377 -9.86 11.66 8.78
N ILE A 378 -10.35 10.76 7.93
CA ILE A 378 -10.58 10.98 6.50
C ILE A 378 -12.09 11.19 6.30
N THR A 379 -12.48 12.32 5.71
CA THR A 379 -13.86 12.73 5.45
C THR A 379 -14.02 13.30 4.05
N GLU A 380 -15.23 13.72 3.67
CA GLU A 380 -15.46 14.37 2.36
C GLU A 380 -14.74 15.71 2.25
N GLU A 381 -14.96 16.58 3.24
CA GLU A 381 -14.44 17.95 3.22
C GLU A 381 -13.64 18.26 4.49
N ARG A 382 -12.72 19.21 4.38
CA ARG A 382 -12.04 19.86 5.52
C ARG A 382 -11.67 21.30 5.17
N ALA A 383 -11.47 22.11 6.19
CA ALA A 383 -10.90 23.45 6.07
C ALA A 383 -9.48 23.39 5.50
N MET A 384 -9.19 24.19 4.47
CA MET A 384 -7.92 24.19 3.71
C MET A 384 -7.25 25.57 3.67
N GLU A 385 -7.82 26.58 4.33
CA GLU A 385 -7.39 27.99 4.25
C GLU A 385 -5.92 28.17 4.62
N ASP A 386 -5.48 27.50 5.70
CA ASP A 386 -4.11 27.60 6.23
C ASP A 386 -3.18 26.48 5.74
N VAL A 387 -3.67 25.54 4.92
CA VAL A 387 -2.89 24.39 4.46
C VAL A 387 -2.26 24.69 3.11
N LEU A 388 -0.93 24.71 3.06
CA LEU A 388 -0.16 24.75 1.81
C LEU A 388 0.09 23.34 1.29
N VAL A 389 0.86 22.55 2.04
CA VAL A 389 1.20 21.17 1.74
C VAL A 389 0.73 20.31 2.90
N THR A 390 -0.02 19.26 2.58
CA THR A 390 -0.56 18.30 3.53
C THR A 390 0.46 17.21 3.84
N SER A 391 1.12 16.67 2.81
CA SER A 391 2.12 15.62 2.95
C SER A 391 3.00 15.51 1.70
N VAL A 392 4.20 14.98 1.86
CA VAL A 392 5.16 14.70 0.78
C VAL A 392 5.52 13.22 0.81
N VAL A 393 5.36 12.54 -0.31
CA VAL A 393 5.52 11.09 -0.45
C VAL A 393 6.53 10.78 -1.56
N ILE A 394 7.27 9.68 -1.39
CA ILE A 394 8.14 9.13 -2.45
C ILE A 394 7.65 7.75 -2.87
N LYS A 395 7.55 7.52 -4.18
CA LYS A 395 7.54 6.19 -4.80
C LYS A 395 8.89 5.93 -5.47
N SER A 396 9.68 5.05 -4.86
CA SER A 396 11.03 4.66 -5.35
C SER A 396 10.97 3.53 -6.39
N ASN A 397 12.09 3.32 -7.09
CA ASN A 397 12.25 2.25 -8.10
C ASN A 397 11.20 2.27 -9.23
N VAL A 398 10.86 3.47 -9.68
CA VAL A 398 9.95 3.70 -10.81
C VAL A 398 10.72 3.63 -12.12
N THR A 399 10.08 3.10 -13.16
CA THR A 399 10.62 3.13 -14.53
C THR A 399 9.97 4.28 -15.30
N LEU A 400 10.79 5.19 -15.83
CA LEU A 400 10.36 6.25 -16.74
C LEU A 400 10.48 5.76 -18.18
N VAL A 401 9.40 5.84 -18.95
CA VAL A 401 9.35 5.55 -20.39
C VAL A 401 9.09 6.84 -21.14
N ASP A 402 9.90 7.13 -22.15
CA ASP A 402 9.74 8.28 -23.02
C ASP A 402 9.47 7.81 -24.45
N ILE A 403 8.35 8.25 -25.02
CA ILE A 403 7.86 7.82 -26.32
C ILE A 403 7.82 9.06 -27.21
N THR A 404 8.69 9.10 -28.22
CA THR A 404 8.81 10.24 -29.15
C THR A 404 8.36 9.86 -30.55
N SER A 405 7.52 10.70 -31.16
CA SER A 405 7.06 10.54 -32.53
C SER A 405 6.64 11.88 -33.13
N THR A 406 7.28 12.29 -34.23
CA THR A 406 6.84 13.46 -35.01
C THR A 406 5.45 13.28 -35.62
N ARG A 407 4.98 12.03 -35.73
CA ARG A 407 3.62 11.68 -36.18
C ARG A 407 2.54 12.03 -35.14
N MET A 408 2.90 12.45 -33.94
CA MET A 408 1.95 12.92 -32.92
C MET A 408 1.37 14.31 -33.25
N MET A 409 2.14 15.18 -33.93
CA MET A 409 1.70 16.54 -34.25
C MET A 409 0.46 16.52 -35.16
N GLY A 410 -0.65 17.06 -34.67
CA GLY A 410 -1.88 17.27 -35.45
C GLY A 410 -2.64 15.98 -35.84
N GLN A 411 -2.25 14.82 -35.30
CA GLN A 411 -2.90 13.53 -35.56
C GLN A 411 -3.73 13.08 -34.36
N TYR A 412 -4.96 12.62 -34.62
CA TYR A 412 -5.78 11.97 -33.61
C TYR A 412 -5.40 10.48 -33.48
N GLY A 413 -5.62 9.91 -32.29
CA GLY A 413 -5.45 8.48 -32.04
C GLY A 413 -4.03 8.00 -31.72
N PHE A 414 -3.01 8.86 -31.71
CA PHE A 414 -1.66 8.46 -31.28
C PHE A 414 -1.66 8.00 -29.81
N LEU A 415 -2.24 8.78 -28.90
CA LEU A 415 -2.35 8.40 -27.48
C LEU A 415 -3.14 7.10 -27.29
N ALA A 416 -4.21 6.89 -28.08
CA ALA A 416 -4.97 5.65 -28.02
C ALA A 416 -4.12 4.43 -28.39
N LYS A 417 -3.28 4.54 -29.43
CA LYS A 417 -2.32 3.48 -29.80
C LYS A 417 -1.28 3.23 -28.72
N VAL A 418 -0.78 4.30 -28.09
CA VAL A 418 0.19 4.18 -26.99
C VAL A 418 -0.42 3.39 -25.84
N PHE A 419 -1.61 3.77 -25.36
CA PHE A 419 -2.25 3.07 -24.25
C PHE A 419 -2.76 1.67 -24.61
N ASP A 420 -3.09 1.40 -25.88
CA ASP A 420 -3.40 0.05 -26.36
C ASP A 420 -2.21 -0.91 -26.21
N VAL A 421 -0.99 -0.45 -26.51
CA VAL A 421 0.24 -1.24 -26.31
C VAL A 421 0.39 -1.62 -24.82
N PHE A 422 0.21 -0.68 -23.90
CA PHE A 422 0.26 -0.97 -22.45
C PHE A 422 -0.85 -1.94 -22.02
N ALA A 423 -2.07 -1.76 -22.52
CA ALA A 423 -3.21 -2.63 -22.19
C ALA A 423 -2.98 -4.08 -22.66
N ARG A 424 -2.46 -4.29 -23.87
CA ARG A 424 -2.12 -5.62 -24.40
C ARG A 424 -1.06 -6.32 -23.56
N ASN A 425 -0.09 -5.56 -23.04
CA ASN A 425 0.96 -6.06 -22.16
C ASN A 425 0.54 -6.16 -20.69
N LYS A 426 -0.67 -5.73 -20.33
CA LYS A 426 -1.20 -5.66 -18.96
C LYS A 426 -0.27 -4.89 -18.01
N ILE A 427 0.29 -3.78 -18.49
CA ILE A 427 1.18 -2.92 -17.72
C ILE A 427 0.41 -1.67 -17.28
N SER A 428 0.39 -1.43 -15.96
CA SER A 428 -0.21 -0.23 -15.38
C SER A 428 0.73 0.96 -15.48
N VAL A 429 0.15 2.13 -15.79
CA VAL A 429 0.86 3.41 -15.88
C VAL A 429 0.42 4.30 -14.71
N ASP A 430 1.38 4.94 -14.04
CA ASP A 430 1.14 5.79 -12.86
C ASP A 430 0.93 7.27 -13.23
N VAL A 431 1.94 7.88 -13.88
CA VAL A 431 2.00 9.31 -14.18
C VAL A 431 2.22 9.50 -15.67
N VAL A 432 1.57 10.51 -16.23
CA VAL A 432 1.66 10.88 -17.64
C VAL A 432 1.99 12.36 -17.76
N ALA A 433 2.90 12.69 -18.68
CA ALA A 433 3.17 14.04 -19.15
C ALA A 433 3.35 14.01 -20.67
N THR A 434 2.94 15.07 -21.35
CA THR A 434 2.98 15.15 -22.82
C THR A 434 3.62 16.44 -23.29
N SER A 435 4.39 16.37 -24.37
CA SER A 435 4.77 17.50 -25.22
C SER A 435 4.05 17.41 -26.57
N GLU A 436 4.39 18.27 -27.53
CA GLU A 436 3.84 18.22 -28.89
C GLU A 436 4.23 16.95 -29.67
N VAL A 437 5.36 16.33 -29.32
CA VAL A 437 5.94 15.17 -30.02
C VAL A 437 6.30 14.00 -29.14
N SER A 438 6.17 14.14 -27.82
CA SER A 438 6.54 13.08 -26.89
C SER A 438 5.49 12.85 -25.80
N VAL A 439 5.48 11.63 -25.30
CA VAL A 439 4.69 11.19 -24.16
C VAL A 439 5.65 10.51 -23.18
N SER A 440 5.77 11.08 -22.00
CA SER A 440 6.58 10.52 -20.92
C SER A 440 5.65 9.91 -19.87
N LEU A 441 5.98 8.68 -19.45
CA LEU A 441 5.13 7.82 -18.63
C LEU A 441 5.95 7.19 -17.52
N THR A 442 5.37 7.00 -16.35
CA THR A 442 5.98 6.17 -15.30
C THR A 442 5.22 4.88 -15.11
N LEU A 443 5.94 3.78 -14.93
CA LEU A 443 5.35 2.45 -14.71
C LEU A 443 5.40 2.06 -13.24
N ASP A 444 4.33 1.47 -12.75
CA ASP A 444 4.33 0.84 -11.43
C ASP A 444 5.16 -0.45 -11.51
N PRO A 445 6.23 -0.61 -10.72
CA PRO A 445 6.96 -1.88 -10.67
C PRO A 445 6.05 -3.07 -10.31
N ALA A 446 4.96 -2.87 -9.55
CA ALA A 446 4.05 -3.94 -9.16
C ALA A 446 2.84 -4.07 -10.11
N LYS A 447 2.75 -5.18 -10.87
CA LYS A 447 1.62 -5.45 -11.79
C LYS A 447 0.29 -5.75 -11.08
N THR A 448 0.32 -6.45 -9.94
CA THR A 448 -0.83 -6.77 -9.08
C THR A 448 -0.37 -7.05 -7.62
N MET A 449 -1.29 -7.25 -6.66
CA MET A 449 -0.95 -7.60 -5.27
C MET A 449 -0.12 -8.89 -5.13
N TRP A 450 -0.11 -9.74 -6.17
CA TRP A 450 0.45 -11.09 -6.15
C TRP A 450 1.56 -11.33 -7.18
N GLU A 451 1.88 -10.33 -8.01
CA GLU A 451 2.89 -10.46 -9.07
C GLU A 451 4.20 -9.76 -8.69
N ARG A 452 5.28 -10.20 -9.35
CA ARG A 452 6.65 -9.72 -9.14
C ARG A 452 6.88 -8.39 -9.85
N ASP A 453 7.98 -7.72 -9.50
CA ASP A 453 8.46 -6.53 -10.20
C ASP A 453 8.54 -6.77 -11.72
N LEU A 454 8.21 -5.75 -12.52
CA LEU A 454 8.44 -5.73 -13.97
C LEU A 454 9.86 -6.19 -14.31
N ILE A 455 10.00 -7.37 -14.90
CA ILE A 455 11.31 -7.93 -15.27
C ILE A 455 11.80 -7.33 -16.59
N THR A 456 13.11 -7.41 -16.85
CA THR A 456 13.74 -6.83 -18.04
C THR A 456 13.09 -7.31 -19.35
N ASP A 457 12.80 -8.59 -19.45
CA ASP A 457 12.17 -9.18 -20.64
C ASP A 457 10.80 -8.54 -20.95
N GLU A 458 10.00 -8.22 -19.93
CA GLU A 458 8.70 -7.57 -20.12
C GLU A 458 8.82 -6.13 -20.63
N LEU A 459 9.85 -5.41 -20.17
CA LEU A 459 10.15 -4.07 -20.69
C LEU A 459 10.69 -4.13 -22.11
N GLU A 460 11.55 -5.10 -22.42
CA GLU A 460 12.08 -5.29 -23.77
C GLU A 460 10.95 -5.64 -24.76
N HIS A 461 10.03 -6.54 -24.38
CA HIS A 461 8.82 -6.82 -25.16
C HIS A 461 7.96 -5.58 -25.36
N LEU A 462 7.75 -4.77 -24.31
CA LEU A 462 7.01 -3.52 -24.42
C LEU A 462 7.68 -2.55 -25.41
N MET A 463 9.01 -2.40 -25.35
CA MET A 463 9.73 -1.53 -26.29
C MET A 463 9.63 -2.03 -27.73
N HIS A 464 9.69 -3.35 -27.93
CA HIS A 464 9.51 -3.95 -29.25
C HIS A 464 8.12 -3.68 -29.83
N ASP A 465 7.06 -3.75 -29.02
CA ASP A 465 5.69 -3.44 -29.45
C ASP A 465 5.48 -1.97 -29.87
N PHE A 466 6.37 -1.06 -29.48
CA PHE A 466 6.39 0.33 -29.95
C PHE A 466 7.09 0.51 -31.29
N GLU A 467 7.90 -0.45 -31.74
CA GLU A 467 8.59 -0.37 -33.02
C GLU A 467 7.58 -0.17 -34.17
N GLY A 468 7.87 0.79 -35.05
CA GLY A 468 6.97 1.18 -36.14
C GLY A 468 5.86 2.16 -35.76
N ILE A 469 5.56 2.33 -34.46
CA ILE A 469 4.62 3.36 -33.94
C ILE A 469 5.38 4.62 -33.53
N ALA A 470 6.41 4.47 -32.70
CA ALA A 470 7.19 5.56 -32.13
C ALA A 470 8.59 5.07 -31.74
N GLU A 471 9.50 6.00 -31.45
CA GLU A 471 10.76 5.69 -30.80
C GLU A 471 10.52 5.70 -29.28
N ALA A 472 10.78 4.60 -28.60
CA ALA A 472 10.55 4.45 -27.17
C ALA A 472 11.86 4.11 -26.44
N HIS A 473 12.12 4.82 -25.34
CA HIS A 473 13.27 4.59 -24.47
C HIS A 473 12.79 4.47 -23.02
N TYR A 474 13.47 3.69 -22.20
CA TYR A 474 13.17 3.61 -20.77
C TYR A 474 14.41 3.87 -19.90
N ARG A 475 14.17 4.41 -18.69
CA ARG A 475 15.17 4.62 -17.65
C ARG A 475 14.65 4.06 -16.32
N ARG A 476 15.43 3.19 -15.71
CA ARG A 476 15.19 2.66 -14.36
C ARG A 476 15.89 3.54 -13.31
N GLY A 477 15.60 3.30 -12.03
CA GLY A 477 16.22 4.04 -10.93
C GLY A 477 15.67 5.46 -10.79
N MET A 478 14.41 5.66 -11.19
CA MET A 478 13.69 6.91 -10.99
C MET A 478 12.84 6.84 -9.72
N ALA A 479 12.48 8.00 -9.20
CA ALA A 479 11.51 8.14 -8.11
C ALA A 479 10.49 9.22 -8.42
N ILE A 480 9.26 9.01 -7.96
CA ILE A 480 8.22 10.02 -7.97
C ILE A 480 8.18 10.66 -6.58
N ILE A 481 8.32 11.98 -6.52
CA ILE A 481 8.00 12.81 -5.36
C ILE A 481 6.60 13.39 -5.59
N SER A 482 5.65 13.00 -4.76
CA SER A 482 4.29 13.51 -4.80
C SER A 482 4.07 14.46 -3.63
N LEU A 483 3.61 15.68 -3.95
CA LEU A 483 3.17 16.67 -2.97
C LEU A 483 1.65 16.69 -2.96
N ILE A 484 1.06 16.33 -1.83
CA ILE A 484 -0.37 16.49 -1.60
C ILE A 484 -0.57 17.85 -0.96
N CYS A 485 -1.31 18.72 -1.64
CA CYS A 485 -1.28 20.16 -1.37
C CYS A 485 -2.55 20.87 -1.80
N ASN A 486 -2.71 22.10 -1.29
CA ASN A 486 -3.76 22.99 -1.73
C ASN A 486 -3.40 23.58 -3.10
N VAL A 487 -3.98 23.02 -4.16
CA VAL A 487 -3.69 23.43 -5.53
C VAL A 487 -4.16 24.83 -5.91
N GLN A 488 -5.01 25.47 -5.10
CA GLN A 488 -5.32 26.89 -5.28
C GLN A 488 -4.07 27.78 -5.05
N ARG A 489 -3.06 27.27 -4.34
CA ARG A 489 -1.79 27.96 -4.06
C ARG A 489 -0.60 27.34 -4.81
N THR A 490 -0.86 26.66 -5.93
CA THR A 490 0.16 25.94 -6.71
C THR A 490 1.40 26.78 -7.03
N SER A 491 1.24 28.02 -7.48
CA SER A 491 2.38 28.87 -7.90
C SER A 491 3.37 29.09 -6.76
N GLU A 492 2.87 29.35 -5.55
CA GLU A 492 3.69 29.52 -4.34
C GLU A 492 4.40 28.21 -3.96
N ILE A 493 3.68 27.09 -4.04
CA ILE A 493 4.22 25.76 -3.72
C ILE A 493 5.36 25.41 -4.68
N LEU A 494 5.14 25.54 -5.99
CA LEU A 494 6.14 25.22 -7.01
C LEU A 494 7.37 26.14 -6.90
N GLU A 495 7.20 27.43 -6.63
CA GLU A 495 8.32 28.35 -6.41
C GLU A 495 9.24 27.85 -5.28
N ARG A 496 8.65 27.46 -4.14
CA ARG A 496 9.39 26.96 -2.98
C ARG A 496 10.06 25.62 -3.27
N VAL A 497 9.36 24.70 -3.94
CA VAL A 497 9.91 23.41 -4.36
C VAL A 497 11.15 23.60 -5.25
N PHE A 498 11.04 24.39 -6.31
CA PHE A 498 12.16 24.58 -7.24
C PHE A 498 13.32 25.38 -6.61
N ARG A 499 13.04 26.26 -5.65
CA ARG A 499 14.08 26.91 -4.84
C ARG A 499 14.86 25.88 -4.02
N VAL A 500 14.17 24.95 -3.35
CA VAL A 500 14.80 23.85 -2.61
C VAL A 500 15.62 22.97 -3.55
N PHE A 501 15.05 22.55 -4.68
CA PHE A 501 15.75 21.70 -5.64
C PHE A 501 16.97 22.38 -6.26
N GLY A 502 16.91 23.69 -6.51
CA GLY A 502 18.07 24.47 -6.97
C GLY A 502 19.20 24.50 -5.94
N ARG A 503 18.89 24.58 -4.64
CA ARG A 503 19.89 24.53 -3.55
C ARG A 503 20.52 23.15 -3.41
N GLU A 504 19.71 22.10 -3.50
CA GLU A 504 20.13 20.70 -3.39
C GLU A 504 20.71 20.14 -4.71
N LYS A 505 20.67 20.92 -5.80
CA LYS A 505 21.10 20.53 -7.16
C LYS A 505 20.36 19.31 -7.71
N ILE A 506 19.08 19.19 -7.37
CA ILE A 506 18.20 18.12 -7.83
C ILE A 506 17.62 18.51 -9.18
N ASN A 507 17.69 17.61 -10.16
CA ASN A 507 17.12 17.85 -11.49
C ASN A 507 15.77 17.12 -11.65
N VAL A 508 14.72 17.87 -11.99
CA VAL A 508 13.40 17.30 -12.29
C VAL A 508 13.38 16.83 -13.73
N GLN A 509 13.11 15.55 -13.93
CA GLN A 509 13.10 14.90 -15.25
C GLN A 509 11.70 14.95 -15.90
N MET A 510 10.66 14.96 -15.07
CA MET A 510 9.27 15.05 -15.51
C MET A 510 8.43 15.68 -14.39
N LEU A 511 7.47 16.50 -14.77
CA LEU A 511 6.49 17.12 -13.88
C LEU A 511 5.09 16.80 -14.41
N SER A 512 4.18 16.42 -13.53
CA SER A 512 2.77 16.22 -13.87
C SER A 512 1.87 16.82 -12.80
N GLN A 513 0.91 17.63 -13.25
CA GLN A 513 -0.13 18.22 -12.42
C GLN A 513 -1.46 18.16 -13.17
N GLY A 514 -2.50 17.61 -12.52
CA GLY A 514 -3.85 17.59 -13.06
C GLY A 514 -4.61 18.90 -12.82
N ALA A 515 -5.62 19.18 -13.65
CA ALA A 515 -6.36 20.44 -13.63
C ALA A 515 -7.17 20.70 -12.34
N SER A 516 -7.55 19.66 -11.60
CA SER A 516 -8.40 19.76 -10.40
C SER A 516 -7.97 18.82 -9.27
N LYS A 517 -6.72 18.38 -9.26
CA LYS A 517 -6.25 17.36 -8.31
C LYS A 517 -5.51 17.98 -7.15
N THR A 518 -5.61 17.39 -5.96
CA THR A 518 -4.83 17.75 -4.77
C THR A 518 -3.33 17.38 -4.82
N ASN A 519 -2.77 17.05 -5.99
CA ASN A 519 -1.45 16.42 -6.14
C ASN A 519 -0.57 17.08 -7.22
N ILE A 520 0.73 17.22 -6.90
CA ILE A 520 1.81 17.57 -7.83
C ILE A 520 2.85 16.45 -7.81
N ALA A 521 3.11 15.82 -8.96
CA ALA A 521 4.09 14.74 -9.10
C ALA A 521 5.35 15.22 -9.83
N LEU A 522 6.52 14.94 -9.25
CA LEU A 522 7.83 15.31 -9.76
C LEU A 522 8.70 14.05 -9.85
N ILE A 523 9.26 13.77 -11.01
CA ILE A 523 10.12 12.61 -11.22
C ILE A 523 11.58 13.06 -11.13
N VAL A 524 12.36 12.38 -10.28
CA VAL A 524 13.79 12.64 -10.03
C VAL A 524 14.58 11.33 -10.04
N ASN A 525 15.91 11.41 -9.98
CA ASN A 525 16.75 10.23 -9.76
C ASN A 525 16.46 9.64 -8.36
N ASP A 526 16.32 8.32 -8.24
CA ASP A 526 15.97 7.66 -6.96
C ASP A 526 17.06 7.88 -5.88
N GLU A 527 18.32 8.03 -6.30
CA GLU A 527 19.45 8.37 -5.42
C GLU A 527 19.27 9.71 -4.70
N GLU A 528 18.59 10.67 -5.33
CA GLU A 528 18.35 12.03 -4.82
C GLU A 528 17.04 12.12 -4.02
N ALA A 529 16.11 11.17 -4.20
CA ALA A 529 14.74 11.26 -3.70
C ALA A 529 14.67 11.47 -2.18
N LYS A 530 15.43 10.71 -1.40
CA LYS A 530 15.44 10.83 0.07
C LYS A 530 15.98 12.18 0.55
N ALA A 531 16.94 12.77 -0.16
CA ALA A 531 17.45 14.09 0.16
C ALA A 531 16.38 15.16 -0.15
N ALA A 532 15.74 15.02 -1.32
CA ALA A 532 14.63 15.87 -1.75
C ALA A 532 13.49 15.88 -0.72
N LEU A 533 13.03 14.72 -0.25
CA LEU A 533 11.95 14.63 0.74
C LEU A 533 12.31 15.30 2.06
N ARG A 534 13.54 15.13 2.57
CA ARG A 534 13.97 15.82 3.80
C ARG A 534 13.99 17.33 3.63
N ALA A 535 14.54 17.81 2.51
CA ALA A 535 14.64 19.24 2.24
C ALA A 535 13.26 19.89 2.04
N LEU A 536 12.36 19.23 1.30
CA LEU A 536 10.98 19.67 1.13
C LEU A 536 10.20 19.62 2.44
N HIS A 537 10.37 18.56 3.24
CA HIS A 537 9.71 18.48 4.54
C HIS A 537 10.16 19.62 5.47
N GLN A 538 11.46 19.90 5.53
CA GLN A 538 11.99 21.03 6.30
C GLN A 538 11.45 22.38 5.79
N GLU A 539 11.33 22.58 4.49
CA GLU A 539 10.78 23.82 3.91
C GLU A 539 9.30 24.01 4.30
N PHE A 540 8.47 22.99 4.16
CA PHE A 540 7.02 23.11 4.35
C PHE A 540 6.54 22.90 5.79
N PHE A 541 7.25 22.11 6.59
CA PHE A 541 6.84 21.71 7.95
C PHE A 541 7.89 22.01 9.02
N GLY A 542 9.10 22.43 8.64
CA GLY A 542 10.12 22.81 9.60
C GLY A 542 9.74 24.07 10.35
N SER A 543 10.03 24.10 11.66
CA SER A 543 9.96 25.32 12.45
C SER A 543 11.07 26.27 11.98
N CYS A 544 10.72 27.52 11.66
CA CYS A 544 11.70 28.59 11.40
C CYS A 544 12.62 28.83 12.59
#